data_AF-A0AAP6GFW6-F1
#
_entry.id   AF-A0AAP6GFW6-F1
#
_cell.length_a   1.000
_cell.length_b   1.000
_cell.length_c   1.000
_cell.angle_alpha   90.00
_cell.angle_beta   90.00
_cell.angle_gamma   90.00
#
_symmetry.space_group_name_H-M   'P 1'
#
loop_
_entity.id
_entity.type
_entity.pdbx_description
1 polymer ?
#
loop_
_entity_poly.entity_id
_entity_poly.type
_entity_poly.pdbx_seq_one_letter_code
_entity_poly.pdbx_strand_id
1 'polypeptide(L)' 'MRAGLTEIGSAGLFHEYLQTLGINKPPLTVIDEPWEYRRNEQLVAAIQIEASGRARFYLDARQISMN' A
#
# COMPACT_ATOMS: atom_id res chain seq x y z
N MET A 1 0.72 4.77 -14.92
CA MET A 1 1.83 4.27 -14.07
C MET A 1 1.87 5.13 -12.81
N ARG A 2 1.69 4.54 -11.62
CA ARG A 2 1.88 5.25 -10.34
C ARG A 2 3.39 5.43 -10.13
N ALA A 3 3.95 6.53 -10.64
CA ALA A 3 5.39 6.78 -10.60
C ALA A 3 5.90 6.76 -9.15
N GLY A 4 6.88 5.91 -8.85
CA GLY A 4 7.49 5.79 -7.52
C GLY A 4 6.94 4.67 -6.63
N LEU A 5 5.77 4.10 -6.95
CA LEU A 5 5.22 2.96 -6.20
C LEU A 5 5.62 1.63 -6.83
N THR A 6 6.10 0.72 -5.99
CA THR A 6 6.38 -0.70 -6.28
C THR A 6 5.19 -1.55 -5.88
N GLU A 7 4.79 -2.47 -6.77
CA GLU A 7 3.77 -3.47 -6.45
C GLU A 7 4.35 -4.52 -5.48
N ILE A 8 3.64 -4.80 -4.41
CA ILE A 8 4.00 -5.80 -3.41
C ILE A 8 3.04 -6.97 -3.52
N GLY A 9 3.57 -8.16 -3.78
CA GLY A 9 2.79 -9.40 -3.87
C GLY A 9 2.31 -9.96 -2.52
N SER A 10 2.75 -9.36 -1.42
CA SER A 10 2.48 -9.84 -0.05
C SER A 10 1.71 -8.80 0.77
N ALA A 11 0.47 -9.12 1.10
CA ALA A 11 -0.37 -8.29 1.97
C ALA A 11 0.23 -8.10 3.38
N GLY A 12 0.95 -9.11 3.88
CA GLY A 12 1.68 -9.03 5.16
C GLY A 12 2.73 -7.93 5.17
N LEU A 13 3.65 -7.92 4.19
CA LEU A 13 4.67 -6.87 4.04
C LEU A 13 4.05 -5.47 3.91
N PHE A 14 2.93 -5.38 3.18
CA PHE A 14 2.19 -4.13 3.06
C PHE A 14 1.68 -3.64 4.42
N HIS A 15 1.09 -4.53 5.22
CA HIS A 15 0.56 -4.19 6.53
C HIS A 15 1.66 -3.86 7.55
N GLU A 16 2.76 -4.61 7.57
CA GLU A 16 3.91 -4.32 8.42
C GLU A 16 4.48 -2.93 8.11
N TYR A 17 4.60 -2.60 6.84
CA TYR A 17 5.02 -1.27 6.43
C TYR A 17 4.05 -0.18 6.92
N LEU A 18 2.73 -0.37 6.75
CA LEU A 18 1.75 0.57 7.29
C LEU A 18 1.87 0.71 8.83
N GLN A 19 2.09 -0.38 9.55
CA GLN A 19 2.31 -0.33 11.00
C GLN A 19 3.57 0.46 11.36
N THR A 20 4.66 0.33 10.59
CA THR A 20 5.89 1.12 10.81
C THR A 20 5.65 2.62 10.65
N LEU A 21 4.69 3.00 9.79
CA LEU A 21 4.25 4.38 9.62
C LEU A 21 3.22 4.83 10.68
N GLY A 22 2.83 3.95 11.62
CA GLY A 22 1.77 4.20 12.61
C GLY A 22 0.35 4.14 12.02
N ILE A 23 0.21 3.55 10.83
CA ILE A 23 -1.06 3.46 10.10
C ILE A 23 -1.68 2.10 10.36
N ASN A 24 -2.81 2.08 11.06
CA ASN A 24 -3.56 0.86 11.37
C ASN A 24 -4.76 0.62 10.43
N LYS A 25 -4.88 1.40 9.35
CA LYS A 25 -6.00 1.34 8.40
C LYS A 25 -5.51 1.35 6.95
N PRO A 26 -6.22 0.68 6.01
CA PRO A 26 -7.37 -0.18 6.26
C PRO A 26 -6.95 -1.52 6.87
N PRO A 27 -7.84 -2.16 7.66
CA PRO A 27 -7.58 -3.51 8.13
C PRO A 27 -7.45 -4.46 6.93
N LEU A 28 -6.46 -5.36 6.97
CA LEU A 28 -6.20 -6.36 5.92
C LEU A 28 -7.43 -7.22 5.56
N THR A 29 -8.37 -7.33 6.50
CA THR A 29 -9.60 -8.13 6.37
C THR A 29 -10.69 -7.43 5.56
N VAL A 30 -10.59 -6.13 5.30
CA VAL A 30 -11.63 -5.33 4.63
C VAL A 30 -11.02 -4.52 3.50
N ILE A 31 -10.46 -5.22 2.53
CA ILE A 31 -9.92 -4.61 1.31
C ILE A 31 -10.87 -4.90 0.15
N ASP A 32 -12.06 -4.32 0.23
CA ASP A 32 -13.07 -4.37 -0.83
C ASP A 32 -13.07 -3.10 -1.68
N GLU A 33 -12.39 -2.05 -1.21
CA GLU A 33 -12.36 -0.74 -1.85
C GLU A 33 -10.93 -0.29 -2.12
N PRO A 34 -10.70 0.46 -3.22
CA PRO A 34 -9.42 1.10 -3.46
C PRO A 34 -9.11 2.08 -2.33
N TRP A 35 -7.87 2.06 -1.88
CA TRP A 35 -7.40 2.91 -0.79
C TRP A 35 -6.08 3.56 -1.16
N GLU A 36 -5.85 4.77 -0.67
CA GLU A 36 -4.63 5.51 -0.92
C GLU A 36 -4.23 6.23 0.35
N TYR A 37 -2.93 6.21 0.63
CA TYR A 37 -2.32 6.97 1.69
C TYR A 37 -1.25 7.88 1.16
N ARG A 38 -1.47 9.17 1.41
CA ARG A 38 -0.54 10.24 1.06
C ARG A 38 0.07 10.81 2.34
N ARG A 39 1.39 10.99 2.33
CA ARG A 39 2.15 11.66 3.38
C ARG A 39 2.85 12.85 2.75
N ASN A 40 2.67 14.06 3.29
CA ASN A 40 3.23 15.29 2.72
C ASN A 40 2.95 15.40 1.21
N GLU A 41 1.69 15.16 0.81
CA GLU A 41 1.23 15.17 -0.60
C GLU A 41 1.84 14.09 -1.51
N GLN A 42 2.75 13.26 -1.01
CA GLN A 42 3.31 12.14 -1.74
C GLN A 42 2.51 10.87 -1.46
N LEU A 43 2.13 10.15 -2.52
CA LEU A 43 1.51 8.84 -2.38
C LEU A 43 2.56 7.84 -1.90
N VAL A 44 2.34 7.29 -0.70
CA VAL A 44 3.30 6.38 -0.05
C VAL A 44 2.81 4.95 -0.10
N ALA A 45 1.50 4.75 0.07
CA ALA A 45 0.89 3.43 0.00
C ALA A 45 -0.43 3.53 -0.75
N ALA A 46 -0.76 2.49 -1.49
CA ALA A 46 -2.04 2.39 -2.14
C ALA A 46 -2.47 0.96 -2.35
N ILE A 47 -3.77 0.76 -2.33
CA ILE A 47 -4.46 -0.46 -2.63
C ILE A 47 -5.31 -0.20 -3.87
N GLN A 48 -5.23 -1.11 -4.82
CA GLN A 48 -6.10 -1.11 -5.97
C GLN A 48 -6.86 -2.43 -6.02
N ILE A 49 -8.15 -2.36 -6.30
CA ILE A 49 -8.96 -3.56 -6.53
C ILE A 49 -9.02 -3.76 -8.05
N GLU A 50 -8.56 -4.91 -8.52
CA GLU A 50 -8.72 -5.27 -9.92
C GLU A 50 -10.17 -5.60 -10.25
N ALA A 51 -10.51 -5.56 -11.54
CA ALA A 51 -11.83 -5.98 -12.04
C ALA A 51 -12.17 -7.43 -11.66
N SER A 52 -11.16 -8.26 -11.36
CA SER A 52 -11.32 -9.63 -10.86
C SER A 52 -11.61 -9.72 -9.35
N GLY A 53 -11.71 -8.61 -8.63
CA GLY A 53 -11.88 -8.56 -7.17
C GLY A 53 -10.60 -8.79 -6.38
N ARG A 54 -9.44 -8.86 -7.05
CA ARG A 54 -8.15 -9.10 -6.40
C ARG A 54 -7.53 -7.77 -5.96
N ALA A 55 -7.19 -7.68 -4.68
CA ALA A 55 -6.46 -6.54 -4.14
C ALA A 55 -4.98 -6.57 -4.57
N ARG A 56 -4.49 -5.45 -5.08
CA ARG A 56 -3.08 -5.18 -5.37
C ARG A 56 -2.56 -4.10 -4.46
N PHE A 57 -1.38 -4.36 -3.91
CA PHE A 57 -0.74 -3.51 -2.92
C PHE A 57 0.43 -2.78 -3.56
N TYR A 58 0.53 -1.48 -3.30
CA TYR A 58 1.55 -0.62 -3.85
C TYR A 58 2.19 0.21 -2.74
N LEU A 59 3.52 0.25 -2.69
CA LEU A 59 4.30 1.00 -1.71
C LEU A 59 5.41 1.80 -2.38
N ASP A 60 5.77 2.96 -1.83
CA ASP A 60 6.88 3.75 -2.35
C ASP A 60 8.22 3.03 -2.16
N ALA A 61 8.91 2.74 -3.27
CA ALA A 61 10.14 1.95 -3.26
C ALA A 61 11.28 2.60 -2.46
N ARG A 62 11.27 3.93 -2.37
CA ARG A 62 12.29 4.72 -1.67
C ARG A 62 12.18 4.53 -0.16
N GLN A 63 11.01 4.13 0.33
CA GLN A 63 10.78 3.80 1.73
C GLN A 63 11.14 2.35 2.06
N ILE A 64 11.11 1.45 1.07
CA ILE A 64 11.51 0.04 1.22
C ILE A 64 13.04 -0.10 1.21
N SER A 65 13.73 0.72 0.42
CA SER A 65 15.18 0.65 0.22
C SER A 65 16.01 1.31 1.32
N MET A 66 15.37 1.86 2.36
CA MET A 66 16.04 2.32 3.59
C MET A 66 16.04 1.17 4.61
N ASN A 67 16.81 0.12 4.33
CA ASN A 67 17.24 -0.87 5.31
C ASN A 67 18.72 -1.18 5.11
#